data_AF-A0A7Y0XDG6-F1
#
_entry.id   AF-A0A7Y0XDG6-F1
#
_cell.length_a   1.000
_cell.length_b   1.000
_cell.length_c   1.000
_cell.angle_alpha   90.00
_cell.angle_beta   90.00
_cell.angle_gamma   90.00
#
_symmetry.space_group_name_H-M   'P 1'
#
loop_
_entity.id
_entity.type
_entity.pdbx_description
1 polymer ?
#
loop_
_entity_poly.entity_id
_entity_poly.type
_entity_poly.pdbx_seq_one_letter_code
_entity_poly.pdbx_strand_id
1 'polypeptide(L)'
;TLPWLRPDAKSQVTFQYDQGNIVGIDAVVLSTQHCDSISTSDLRGAVMEEIIKPVLPSEWINKETNFFINPTGRFVIGGPMGDCGLTGRKIIADTYGGAARHGGGAFSGKDPSKVDRSAAYAARYVAKNIVAAGMADRCEIQLSYA
;
A
#
# COMPACT_ATOMS: atom_id res chain seq x y z
N THR A 1 18.42 -9.07 -6.79
CA THR A 1 17.22 -9.95 -6.78
C THR A 1 17.33 -10.90 -5.60
N LEU A 2 16.23 -11.14 -4.87
CA LEU A 2 16.21 -11.93 -3.63
C LEU A 2 15.49 -13.28 -3.85
N PRO A 3 16.22 -14.38 -4.17
CA PRO A 3 15.62 -15.64 -4.65
C PRO A 3 14.86 -16.42 -3.57
N TRP A 4 15.09 -16.09 -2.30
CA TRP A 4 14.45 -16.73 -1.14
C TRP A 4 13.09 -16.10 -0.80
N LEU A 5 12.69 -14.99 -1.43
CA LEU A 5 11.36 -14.41 -1.26
C LEU A 5 10.27 -15.35 -1.78
N ARG A 6 9.12 -15.33 -1.11
CA ARG A 6 7.90 -16.02 -1.53
C ARG A 6 6.77 -15.00 -1.73
N PRO A 7 5.66 -15.39 -2.39
CA PRO A 7 4.70 -14.42 -2.92
C PRO A 7 3.92 -13.61 -1.88
N ASP A 8 3.69 -14.12 -0.66
CA ASP A 8 2.87 -13.42 0.33
C ASP A 8 3.68 -12.33 1.04
N ALA A 9 3.20 -11.09 0.97
CA ALA A 9 3.83 -9.95 1.61
C ALA A 9 2.82 -8.87 1.99
N LYS A 10 3.13 -8.11 3.03
CA LYS A 10 2.35 -6.97 3.51
C LYS A 10 3.30 -5.84 3.88
N SER A 11 2.95 -4.62 3.50
CA SER A 11 3.69 -3.41 3.84
C SER A 11 2.77 -2.35 4.42
N GLN A 12 3.28 -1.57 5.37
CA GLN A 12 2.61 -0.41 5.95
C GLN A 12 3.64 0.69 6.19
N VAL A 13 3.25 1.94 5.92
CA VAL A 13 4.08 3.12 6.17
C VAL A 13 3.26 4.14 6.95
N THR A 14 3.82 4.66 8.04
CA THR A 14 3.24 5.72 8.84
C THR A 14 4.01 7.01 8.56
N PHE A 15 3.36 7.99 7.95
CA PHE A 15 3.95 9.29 7.64
C PHE A 15 3.71 10.28 8.78
N GLN A 16 4.66 11.18 8.98
CA GLN A 16 4.52 12.36 9.83
C GLN A 16 4.05 13.52 8.96
N TYR A 17 3.01 14.21 9.42
CA TYR A 17 2.45 15.38 8.74
C TYR A 17 2.55 16.61 9.64
N ASP A 18 3.03 17.71 9.08
CA ASP A 18 2.94 19.05 9.68
C ASP A 18 2.23 19.99 8.72
N GLN A 19 1.15 20.62 9.20
CA GLN A 19 0.29 21.51 8.41
C GLN A 19 -0.14 20.95 7.03
N GLY A 20 -0.33 19.63 6.95
CA GLY A 20 -0.73 18.95 5.71
C GLY A 20 0.41 18.58 4.76
N ASN A 21 1.66 18.90 5.10
CA ASN A 21 2.86 18.49 4.36
C ASN A 21 3.53 17.29 5.04
N ILE A 22 4.11 16.40 4.24
CA ILE A 22 4.91 15.29 4.74
C ILE A 22 6.25 15.84 5.24
N VAL A 23 6.59 15.54 6.50
CA VAL A 23 7.86 15.95 7.11
C VAL A 23 8.80 14.77 7.39
N GLY A 24 8.30 13.53 7.26
CA GLY A 24 9.10 12.33 7.45
C GLY A 24 8.25 11.06 7.54
N ILE A 25 8.93 9.94 7.80
CA ILE A 25 8.31 8.64 8.06
C ILE A 25 8.61 8.26 9.51
N ASP A 26 7.54 8.00 10.26
CA ASP A 26 7.59 7.56 11.65
C ASP A 26 7.93 6.06 11.76
N ALA A 27 7.27 5.26 10.93
CA ALA A 27 7.39 3.81 10.97
C ALA A 27 7.20 3.16 9.59
N VAL A 28 7.99 2.12 9.33
CA VAL A 28 7.84 1.21 8.19
C VAL A 28 7.70 -0.21 8.72
N VAL A 29 6.62 -0.89 8.33
CA VAL A 29 6.41 -2.31 8.62
C VAL A 29 6.45 -3.07 7.30
N LEU A 30 7.28 -4.10 7.22
CA LEU A 30 7.33 -4.99 6.07
C LEU A 30 7.42 -6.43 6.55
N SER A 31 6.37 -7.19 6.26
CA SER A 31 6.31 -8.63 6.49
C SER A 31 6.31 -9.33 5.15
N THR A 32 7.34 -10.13 4.87
CA THR A 32 7.45 -10.89 3.62
C THR A 32 7.68 -12.37 3.91
N GLN A 33 6.95 -13.21 3.18
CA GLN A 33 7.11 -14.65 3.21
C GLN A 33 8.46 -15.02 2.59
N HIS A 34 9.10 -16.05 3.14
CA HIS A 34 10.44 -16.48 2.72
C HIS A 34 10.63 -18.00 2.79
N CYS A 35 11.68 -18.48 2.14
CA CYS A 35 12.16 -19.86 2.29
C CYS A 35 12.73 -20.09 3.71
N ASP A 36 12.71 -21.34 4.17
CA ASP A 36 13.32 -21.73 5.45
C ASP A 36 14.86 -21.62 5.43
N SER A 37 15.47 -21.51 4.25
CA SER A 37 16.91 -21.49 4.07
C SER A 37 17.60 -20.17 4.46
N ILE A 38 16.86 -19.09 4.69
CA ILE A 38 17.43 -17.79 5.05
C ILE A 38 17.27 -17.50 6.55
N SER A 39 18.31 -16.96 7.17
CA SER A 39 18.26 -16.49 8.56
C SER A 39 17.44 -15.19 8.67
N THR A 40 16.81 -14.96 9.82
CA THR A 40 16.05 -13.73 10.06
C THR A 40 16.94 -12.48 9.97
N SER A 41 18.21 -12.56 10.40
CA SER A 41 19.14 -11.42 10.33
C SER A 41 19.47 -11.04 8.89
N ASP A 42 19.79 -12.02 8.04
CA ASP A 42 20.15 -11.78 6.64
C ASP A 42 18.93 -11.28 5.86
N LEU A 43 17.75 -11.84 6.15
CA LEU A 43 16.48 -11.36 5.58
C LEU A 43 16.26 -9.88 5.91
N ARG A 44 16.42 -9.48 7.18
CA ARG A 44 16.20 -8.09 7.61
C ARG A 44 17.18 -7.12 6.94
N GLY A 45 18.45 -7.48 6.88
CA GLY A 45 19.47 -6.68 6.18
C GLY A 45 19.15 -6.55 4.68
N ALA A 46 18.84 -7.66 4.03
CA ALA A 46 18.53 -7.66 2.61
C ALA A 46 17.25 -6.88 2.27
N VAL A 47 16.18 -7.01 3.06
CA VAL A 47 14.95 -6.20 2.88
C VAL A 47 15.23 -4.71 3.06
N MET A 48 16.07 -4.33 4.02
CA MET A 48 16.45 -2.93 4.21
C MET A 48 17.17 -2.36 3.00
N GLU A 49 18.24 -3.03 2.54
CA GLU A 49 19.09 -2.52 1.45
C GLU A 49 18.45 -2.63 0.07
N GLU A 50 17.72 -3.71 -0.21
CA GLU A 50 17.23 -4.02 -1.55
C GLU A 50 15.78 -3.60 -1.79
N ILE A 51 15.01 -3.30 -0.74
CA ILE A 51 13.59 -2.95 -0.85
C ILE A 51 13.28 -1.60 -0.22
N ILE A 52 13.59 -1.41 1.07
CA ILE A 52 13.16 -0.19 1.79
C ILE A 52 13.93 1.04 1.31
N LYS A 53 15.27 1.01 1.37
CA LYS A 53 16.11 2.15 0.98
C LYS A 53 15.96 2.57 -0.49
N PRO A 54 15.82 1.65 -1.47
CA PRO A 54 15.66 2.05 -2.86
C PRO A 54 14.27 2.62 -3.20
N VAL A 55 13.24 2.30 -2.40
CA VAL A 55 11.86 2.70 -2.67
C VAL A 55 11.46 3.97 -1.93
N LEU A 56 11.92 4.15 -0.70
CA LEU A 56 11.55 5.29 0.14
C LEU A 56 12.53 6.45 -0.05
N PRO A 57 12.05 7.69 -0.27
CA PRO A 57 12.92 8.87 -0.36
C PRO A 57 13.75 9.06 0.91
N SER A 58 15.07 9.18 0.74
CA SER A 58 16.02 9.27 1.85
C SER A 58 15.79 10.48 2.76
N GLU A 59 15.23 11.56 2.23
CA GLU A 59 14.89 12.78 2.95
C GLU A 59 13.79 12.59 3.99
N TRP A 60 12.99 11.52 3.87
CA TRP A 60 11.94 11.19 4.84
C TRP A 60 12.37 10.15 5.87
N ILE A 61 13.55 9.55 5.71
CA ILE A 61 14.10 8.56 6.64
C ILE A 61 15.13 9.23 7.53
N ASN A 62 14.94 9.14 8.84
CA ASN A 62 15.88 9.67 9.83
C ASN A 62 16.19 8.60 10.90
N LYS A 63 16.99 8.97 11.89
CA LYS A 63 17.41 8.06 12.98
C LYS A 63 16.25 7.69 13.92
N GLU A 64 15.16 8.47 13.89
CA GLU A 64 13.93 8.24 14.64
C GLU A 64 12.95 7.32 13.91
N THR A 65 13.13 7.09 12.60
CA THR A 65 12.28 6.19 11.81
C THR A 65 12.39 4.75 12.32
N ASN A 66 11.24 4.16 12.67
CA ASN A 66 11.16 2.80 13.18
C ASN A 66 10.97 1.79 12.04
N PHE A 67 11.80 0.75 12.02
CA PHE A 67 11.72 -0.31 11.00
C PHE A 67 11.34 -1.66 11.61
N PHE A 68 10.19 -2.19 11.19
CA PHE A 68 9.64 -3.46 11.63
C PHE A 68 9.65 -4.47 10.48
N ILE A 69 10.77 -5.18 10.30
CA ILE A 69 10.92 -6.18 9.24
C ILE A 69 10.72 -7.58 9.83
N ASN A 70 9.67 -8.27 9.37
CA ASN A 70 9.19 -9.54 9.91
C ASN A 70 9.20 -9.54 11.47
N PRO A 71 8.41 -8.67 12.13
CA PRO A 71 8.47 -8.47 13.58
C PRO A 71 8.08 -9.72 14.37
N THR A 72 7.21 -10.57 13.81
CA THR A 72 6.81 -11.87 14.37
C THR A 72 7.88 -12.96 14.21
N GLY A 73 9.00 -12.66 13.55
CA GLY A 73 10.07 -13.61 13.28
C GLY A 73 9.86 -14.34 11.95
N ARG A 74 9.62 -15.66 12.02
CA ARG A 74 9.58 -16.51 10.82
C ARG A 74 8.24 -16.41 10.09
N PHE A 75 8.27 -16.22 8.78
CA PHE A 75 7.10 -16.22 7.90
C PHE A 75 7.34 -17.15 6.70
N VAL A 76 7.28 -18.47 6.94
CA VAL A 76 7.54 -19.49 5.91
C VAL A 76 6.24 -19.98 5.26
N ILE A 77 5.19 -20.17 6.05
CA ILE A 77 3.85 -20.57 5.60
C ILE A 77 3.04 -19.30 5.35
N GLY A 78 2.54 -19.13 4.13
CA GLY A 78 1.77 -17.97 3.69
C GLY A 78 0.88 -18.30 2.50
N GLY A 79 0.29 -17.28 1.89
CA GLY A 79 -0.68 -17.45 0.81
C GLY A 79 -1.96 -18.14 1.31
N PRO A 80 -2.72 -18.82 0.43
CA PRO A 80 -4.00 -19.46 0.81
C PRO A 80 -3.89 -20.50 1.93
N MET A 81 -2.70 -21.07 2.16
CA MET A 81 -2.46 -21.99 3.27
C MET A 81 -2.44 -21.25 4.63
N GLY A 82 -2.01 -19.99 4.65
CA GLY A 82 -1.90 -19.18 5.87
C GLY A 82 -3.10 -18.27 6.13
N ASP A 83 -3.80 -17.82 5.08
CA ASP A 83 -4.95 -16.92 5.19
C ASP A 83 -5.86 -17.04 3.95
N CYS A 84 -7.18 -17.12 4.15
CA CYS A 84 -8.13 -17.29 3.05
C CYS A 84 -8.33 -15.99 2.27
N GLY A 85 -8.08 -16.04 0.96
CA GLY A 85 -8.28 -14.89 0.07
C GLY A 85 -9.70 -14.83 -0.50
N LEU A 86 -10.29 -13.63 -0.53
CA LEU A 86 -11.55 -13.37 -1.24
C LEU A 86 -11.44 -12.10 -2.09
N THR A 87 -12.07 -12.14 -3.26
CA THR A 87 -12.23 -10.97 -4.15
C THR A 87 -12.87 -9.80 -3.41
N GLY A 88 -12.35 -8.59 -3.60
CA GLY A 88 -12.94 -7.38 -3.04
C GLY A 88 -12.72 -7.16 -1.53
N ARG A 89 -11.74 -7.83 -0.91
CA ARG A 89 -11.38 -7.64 0.51
C ARG A 89 -10.18 -6.72 0.75
N LYS A 90 -9.83 -5.92 -0.26
CA LYS A 90 -8.71 -4.95 -0.23
C LYS A 90 -9.09 -3.58 -0.80
N ILE A 91 -10.37 -3.21 -0.76
CA ILE A 91 -10.91 -2.01 -1.42
C ILE A 91 -10.23 -0.69 -1.04
N ILE A 92 -9.70 -0.55 0.19
CA ILE A 92 -8.97 0.66 0.61
C ILE A 92 -7.54 0.68 0.05
N ALA A 93 -6.90 -0.49 -0.05
CA ALA A 93 -5.60 -0.63 -0.70
C ALA A 93 -5.70 -0.46 -2.22
N ASP A 94 -6.82 -0.89 -2.84
CA ASP A 94 -7.12 -0.68 -4.26
C ASP A 94 -7.38 0.79 -4.62
N THR A 95 -7.59 1.66 -3.63
CA THR A 95 -7.98 3.06 -3.84
C THR A 95 -6.96 4.04 -3.26
N TYR A 96 -7.28 4.69 -2.14
CA TYR A 96 -6.55 5.87 -1.68
C TYR A 96 -5.89 5.69 -0.31
N GLY A 97 -5.75 4.44 0.17
CA GLY A 97 -5.04 4.15 1.42
C GLY A 97 -5.66 4.80 2.66
N GLY A 98 -6.95 5.16 2.60
CA GLY A 98 -7.67 5.85 3.66
C GLY A 98 -7.64 7.39 3.57
N ALA A 99 -6.92 7.97 2.60
CA ALA A 99 -6.85 9.43 2.43
C ALA A 99 -8.15 10.07 1.88
N ALA A 100 -8.96 9.29 1.16
CA ALA A 100 -10.26 9.71 0.63
C ALA A 100 -11.35 8.68 0.95
N ARG A 101 -12.62 9.09 0.86
CA ARG A 101 -13.76 8.24 1.21
C ARG A 101 -14.02 7.19 0.13
N HIS A 102 -14.71 6.12 0.52
CA HIS A 102 -14.98 4.99 -0.34
C HIS A 102 -16.47 4.61 -0.30
N GLY A 103 -17.10 4.36 -1.45
CA GLY A 103 -18.53 4.05 -1.56
C GLY A 103 -18.91 2.60 -1.23
N GLY A 104 -17.93 1.71 -1.12
CA GLY A 104 -18.10 0.32 -0.65
C GLY A 104 -17.99 -0.76 -1.74
N GLY A 105 -18.14 -0.39 -3.02
CA GLY A 105 -18.05 -1.33 -4.13
C GLY A 105 -16.63 -1.82 -4.42
N ALA A 106 -16.43 -3.13 -4.53
CA ALA A 106 -15.17 -3.71 -5.03
C ALA A 106 -15.04 -3.60 -6.56
N PHE A 107 -13.80 -3.63 -7.09
CA PHE A 107 -13.54 -3.48 -8.54
C PHE A 107 -13.36 -4.82 -9.28
N SER A 108 -12.53 -5.71 -8.76
CA SER A 108 -12.14 -6.95 -9.46
C SER A 108 -13.32 -7.89 -9.69
N GLY A 109 -13.34 -8.56 -10.86
CA GLY A 109 -14.41 -9.47 -11.26
C GLY A 109 -15.64 -8.80 -11.88
N LYS A 110 -15.63 -7.47 -12.06
CA LYS A 110 -16.73 -6.71 -12.66
C LYS A 110 -16.32 -6.14 -14.02
N ASP A 111 -17.15 -6.33 -15.04
CA ASP A 111 -16.99 -5.65 -16.33
C ASP A 111 -17.33 -4.15 -16.23
N PRO A 112 -16.93 -3.33 -17.22
CA PRO A 112 -17.10 -1.88 -17.16
C PRO A 112 -18.55 -1.38 -17.10
N SER A 113 -19.57 -2.23 -17.30
CA SER A 113 -20.97 -1.83 -17.13
C SER A 113 -21.34 -1.64 -15.65
N LYS A 114 -20.52 -2.09 -14.70
CA LYS A 114 -20.80 -2.04 -13.27
C LYS A 114 -20.20 -0.76 -12.71
N VAL A 115 -21.07 0.16 -12.30
CA VAL A 115 -20.70 1.53 -11.90
C VAL A 115 -19.76 1.58 -10.71
N ASP A 116 -19.75 0.56 -9.84
CA ASP A 116 -18.75 0.41 -8.77
C ASP A 116 -17.31 0.55 -9.30
N ARG A 117 -17.05 0.08 -10.52
CA ARG A 117 -15.74 0.14 -11.17
C ARG A 117 -15.63 1.33 -12.11
N SER A 118 -16.52 1.44 -13.09
CA SER A 118 -16.39 2.45 -14.15
C SER A 118 -16.60 3.87 -13.64
N ALA A 119 -17.58 4.10 -12.76
CA ALA A 119 -17.80 5.42 -12.19
C ALA A 119 -16.70 5.82 -11.20
N ALA A 120 -16.15 4.87 -10.44
CA ALA A 120 -14.99 5.13 -9.58
C ALA A 120 -13.76 5.56 -10.40
N TYR A 121 -13.51 4.91 -11.55
CA TYR A 121 -12.43 5.30 -12.45
C TYR A 121 -12.68 6.67 -13.09
N ALA A 122 -13.92 6.96 -13.50
CA ALA A 122 -14.29 8.27 -14.02
C ALA A 122 -14.14 9.37 -12.97
N ALA A 123 -14.54 9.12 -11.72
CA ALA A 123 -14.37 10.06 -10.61
C ALA A 123 -12.88 10.37 -10.37
N ARG A 124 -12.02 9.35 -10.36
CA ARG A 124 -10.56 9.55 -10.28
C ARG A 124 -10.04 10.38 -11.46
N TYR A 125 -10.49 10.08 -12.67
CA TYR A 125 -10.08 10.81 -13.87
C TYR A 125 -10.41 12.30 -13.76
N VAL A 126 -11.65 12.64 -13.39
CA VAL A 126 -12.06 14.05 -13.26
C VAL A 126 -11.33 14.73 -12.11
N ALA A 127 -11.24 14.10 -10.93
CA ALA A 127 -10.55 14.68 -9.77
C ALA A 127 -9.07 14.98 -10.07
N LYS A 128 -8.39 14.07 -10.77
CA LYS A 128 -7.01 14.28 -11.22
C LYS A 128 -6.90 15.46 -12.18
N ASN A 129 -7.84 15.61 -13.11
CA ASN A 129 -7.82 16.70 -14.08
C ASN A 129 -8.14 18.08 -13.47
N ILE A 130 -9.03 18.15 -12.47
CA ILE A 130 -9.29 19.40 -11.73
C ILE A 130 -8.01 19.90 -11.05
N VAL A 131 -7.26 19.01 -10.38
CA VAL A 131 -5.99 19.37 -9.74
C VAL A 131 -4.93 19.72 -10.79
N ALA A 132 -4.79 18.91 -11.85
CA ALA A 132 -3.83 19.17 -12.91
C ALA A 132 -4.09 20.48 -13.68
N ALA A 133 -5.34 20.92 -13.77
CA ALA A 133 -5.73 22.19 -14.37
C ALA A 133 -5.51 23.41 -13.44
N GLY A 134 -4.99 23.21 -12.23
CA GLY A 134 -4.76 24.28 -11.25
C GLY A 134 -6.04 24.85 -10.63
N MET A 135 -7.16 24.13 -10.72
CA MET A 135 -8.44 24.60 -10.19
C MET A 135 -8.57 24.37 -8.67
N ALA A 136 -7.81 23.42 -8.11
CA ALA A 136 -7.75 23.13 -6.68
C ALA A 136 -6.46 22.37 -6.33
N ASP A 137 -5.96 22.53 -5.10
CA ASP A 137 -4.80 21.77 -4.59
C ASP A 137 -5.15 20.31 -4.29
N ARG A 138 -6.42 20.04 -3.94
CA ARG A 138 -6.98 18.71 -3.68
C ARG A 138 -8.45 18.68 -4.09
N CYS A 139 -8.89 17.56 -4.66
CA CYS A 139 -10.26 17.38 -5.09
C CYS A 139 -10.75 15.96 -4.77
N GLU A 140 -11.93 15.86 -4.17
CA GLU A 140 -12.65 14.61 -3.99
C GLU A 140 -14.01 14.72 -4.67
N ILE A 141 -14.37 13.70 -5.44
CA ILE A 141 -15.62 13.64 -6.21
C ILE A 141 -16.41 12.44 -5.73
N GLN A 142 -17.69 12.66 -5.45
CA GLN A 142 -18.66 11.62 -5.14
C GLN A 142 -19.70 11.53 -6.25
N LEU A 143 -19.95 10.32 -6.74
CA LEU A 143 -20.99 10.00 -7.71
C LEU A 143 -21.93 8.97 -7.11
N SER A 144 -23.21 9.05 -7.46
CA SER A 144 -24.22 8.04 -7.13
C SER A 144 -25.08 7.74 -8.35
N TYR A 145 -25.61 6.52 -8.40
CA TYR A 145 -26.47 6.02 -9.47
C TYR A 145 -27.70 5.34 -8.83
N ALA A 146 -28.82 5.35 -9.54
CA ALA A 146 -30.07 4.70 -9.15
C ALA A 146 -30.23 3.33 -9.84
#